data_AF-A0A5K0Y516-F1
#
_entry.id   AF-A0A5K0Y516-F1
#
_cell.length_a   1.000
_cell.length_b   1.000
_cell.length_c   1.000
_cell.angle_alpha   90.00
_cell.angle_beta   90.00
_cell.angle_gamma   90.00
#
_symmetry.space_group_name_H-M   'P 1'
#
loop_
_entity.id
_entity.type
_entity.pdbx_description
1 polymer ?
#
loop_
_entity_poly.entity_id
_entity_poly.type
_entity_poly.pdbx_seq_one_letter_code
_entity_poly.pdbx_strand_id
1 'polypeptide(L)'
;MAACGENTDCSLTDLCTQLLDKLSKEKILLVLDDVWEVKWWEEELGGTLMASAMERKFLIISRKKYVSEGMGAFYMDELQEFNFHQSWYLFLKEGLREGQTEEVSVMHKIKFDGEGIVKKCGGLPLVIKMVGSMIRTMQMSRENWKSVVDSKTWEWKTPASSSSSTEIGSDILRGLMLSYDDLPYY
;
A
#
# COMPACT_ATOMS: atom_id res chain seq x y z
N MET A 1 -44.06 -4.17 -36.43
CA MET A 1 -44.72 -5.03 -35.41
C MET A 1 -43.98 -6.35 -35.38
N ALA A 2 -43.84 -6.93 -34.17
CA ALA A 2 -42.80 -7.88 -33.70
C ALA A 2 -41.48 -7.15 -33.37
N ALA A 3 -41.27 -6.52 -32.21
CA ALA A 3 -41.54 -6.84 -30.79
C ALA A 3 -40.55 -7.85 -30.17
N CYS A 4 -39.97 -7.39 -29.06
CA CYS A 4 -39.17 -8.09 -28.04
C CYS A 4 -37.81 -8.62 -28.52
N GLY A 5 -36.67 -8.27 -27.93
CA GLY A 5 -36.40 -7.79 -26.58
C GLY A 5 -35.52 -8.83 -25.91
N GLU A 6 -34.23 -8.53 -25.78
CA GLU A 6 -33.34 -9.22 -24.86
C GLU A 6 -32.40 -8.16 -24.29
N ASN A 7 -32.59 -7.87 -23.00
CA ASN A 7 -31.57 -7.26 -22.15
C ASN A 7 -30.32 -8.14 -22.28
N THR A 8 -29.30 -7.69 -23.00
CA THR A 8 -27.98 -8.31 -22.89
C THR A 8 -27.38 -7.85 -21.57
N ASP A 9 -27.78 -8.53 -20.50
CA ASP A 9 -26.94 -8.60 -19.31
C ASP A 9 -25.68 -9.36 -19.75
N CYS A 10 -24.71 -8.61 -20.27
CA CYS A 10 -23.49 -9.17 -20.85
C CYS A 10 -22.70 -9.76 -19.68
N SER A 11 -22.59 -11.09 -19.61
CA SER A 11 -21.88 -11.72 -18.51
C SER A 11 -20.43 -11.23 -18.49
N LEU A 12 -19.83 -11.18 -17.30
CA LEU A 12 -18.45 -10.73 -17.12
C LEU A 12 -17.48 -11.59 -17.97
N THR A 13 -17.82 -12.87 -18.16
CA THR A 13 -17.15 -13.80 -19.07
C THR A 13 -17.23 -13.36 -20.53
N ASP A 14 -18.39 -12.90 -21.02
CA ASP A 14 -18.57 -12.43 -22.41
C ASP A 14 -17.75 -11.17 -22.68
N LEU A 15 -17.73 -10.25 -21.72
CA LEU A 15 -16.95 -9.02 -21.82
C LEU A 15 -15.45 -9.34 -21.85
N CYS A 16 -15.00 -10.26 -20.99
CA CYS A 16 -13.61 -10.72 -20.99
C CYS A 16 -13.25 -11.45 -22.28
N THR A 17 -14.16 -12.24 -22.84
CA THR A 17 -13.92 -12.93 -24.12
C THR A 17 -13.75 -11.92 -25.26
N GLN A 18 -14.64 -10.93 -25.35
CA GLN A 18 -14.53 -9.85 -26.34
C GLN A 18 -13.24 -9.02 -26.18
N LEU A 19 -12.82 -8.75 -24.95
CA LEU A 19 -11.57 -8.06 -24.66
C LEU A 19 -10.37 -8.89 -25.14
N LEU A 20 -10.36 -10.18 -24.82
CA LEU A 20 -9.28 -11.08 -25.21
C LEU A 20 -9.22 -11.31 -26.71
N ASP A 21 -10.36 -11.37 -27.40
CA ASP A 21 -10.42 -11.50 -28.86
C ASP A 21 -9.81 -10.28 -29.54
N LYS A 22 -10.12 -9.07 -29.04
CA LYS A 22 -9.50 -7.84 -29.53
C LYS A 22 -8.00 -7.79 -29.30
N LEU A 23 -7.53 -8.35 -28.20
CA LEU A 23 -6.11 -8.35 -27.82
C LEU A 23 -5.36 -9.63 -28.25
N SER A 24 -6.03 -10.53 -28.98
CA SER A 24 -5.56 -11.88 -29.31
C SER A 24 -4.24 -11.94 -30.11
N LYS A 25 -3.84 -10.82 -30.74
CA LYS A 25 -2.62 -10.71 -31.55
C LYS A 25 -1.47 -10.00 -30.83
N GLU A 26 -1.68 -9.56 -29.59
CA GLU A 26 -0.69 -8.78 -28.83
C GLU A 26 -0.19 -9.55 -27.61
N LYS A 27 1.00 -9.19 -27.13
CA LYS A 27 1.50 -9.64 -25.82
C LYS A 27 0.92 -8.71 -24.76
N ILE A 28 0.21 -9.26 -23.79
CA ILE A 28 -0.52 -8.50 -22.78
C ILE A 28 0.07 -8.78 -21.39
N LEU A 29 0.18 -7.73 -20.58
CA LEU A 29 0.33 -7.81 -19.13
C LEU A 29 -0.95 -7.29 -18.49
N LEU A 30 -1.69 -8.15 -17.78
CA LEU A 30 -2.85 -7.76 -17.00
C LEU A 30 -2.45 -7.59 -15.53
N VAL A 31 -2.69 -6.39 -14.98
CA VAL A 31 -2.46 -6.10 -13.56
C VAL A 31 -3.80 -6.11 -12.84
N LEU A 32 -3.94 -7.01 -11.87
CA LEU A 32 -5.12 -7.15 -11.02
C LEU A 32 -4.75 -6.61 -9.64
N ASP A 33 -5.13 -5.35 -9.39
CA ASP A 33 -4.78 -4.64 -8.17
C ASP A 33 -5.86 -4.81 -7.08
N ASP A 34 -5.43 -4.86 -5.82
CA ASP A 34 -6.25 -5.01 -4.60
C ASP A 34 -7.31 -6.13 -4.66
N VAL A 35 -6.91 -7.36 -5.01
CA VAL A 35 -7.83 -8.52 -5.08
C VAL A 35 -8.06 -9.14 -3.69
N TRP A 36 -9.33 -9.31 -3.29
CA TRP A 36 -9.70 -9.76 -1.94
C TRP A 36 -10.18 -11.21 -1.84
N GLU A 37 -10.69 -11.78 -2.92
CA GLU A 37 -11.33 -13.09 -2.96
C GLU A 37 -11.03 -13.81 -4.27
N VAL A 38 -11.06 -15.15 -4.25
CA VAL A 38 -10.77 -16.00 -5.41
C VAL A 38 -12.03 -16.38 -6.18
N LYS A 39 -13.21 -16.29 -5.54
CA LYS A 39 -14.47 -16.84 -6.05
C LYS A 39 -14.81 -16.39 -7.49
N TRP A 40 -14.74 -15.09 -7.75
CA TRP A 40 -15.02 -14.53 -9.08
C TRP A 40 -14.03 -15.03 -10.15
N TRP A 41 -12.78 -15.32 -9.75
CA TRP A 41 -11.77 -15.88 -10.64
C TRP A 41 -12.09 -17.33 -10.98
N GLU A 42 -12.44 -18.15 -9.99
CA GLU A 42 -12.80 -19.57 -10.22
C GLU A 42 -14.09 -19.73 -11.02
N GLU A 43 -15.12 -18.94 -10.69
CA GLU A 43 -16.46 -19.12 -11.25
C GLU A 43 -16.65 -18.45 -12.62
N GLU A 44 -15.97 -17.34 -12.90
CA GLU A 44 -16.32 -16.49 -14.06
C GLU A 44 -15.18 -16.23 -15.05
N LEU A 45 -13.94 -16.03 -14.56
CA LEU A 45 -12.87 -15.42 -15.36
C LEU A 45 -11.62 -16.27 -15.60
N GLY A 46 -11.21 -17.08 -14.64
CA GLY A 46 -9.94 -17.80 -14.67
C GLY A 46 -9.86 -18.77 -15.85
N GLY A 47 -10.95 -19.49 -16.13
CA GLY A 47 -11.02 -20.37 -17.30
C GLY A 47 -10.80 -19.63 -18.62
N THR A 48 -11.55 -18.55 -18.85
CA THR A 48 -11.49 -17.75 -20.09
C THR A 48 -10.14 -17.07 -20.28
N LEU A 49 -9.57 -16.54 -19.20
CA LEU A 49 -8.28 -15.84 -19.24
C LEU A 49 -7.09 -16.78 -19.45
N MET A 50 -7.19 -18.03 -18.97
CA MET A 50 -6.13 -19.04 -19.10
C MET A 50 -6.27 -19.93 -20.34
N ALA A 51 -7.43 -19.99 -20.99
CA ALA A 51 -7.71 -20.91 -22.11
C ALA A 51 -6.92 -20.63 -23.42
N SER A 52 -6.11 -19.57 -23.50
CA SER A 52 -5.44 -19.18 -24.74
C SER A 52 -3.96 -19.55 -24.77
N ALA A 53 -3.51 -20.01 -25.93
CA ALA A 53 -2.11 -20.35 -26.22
C ALA A 53 -1.16 -19.14 -26.33
N MET A 54 -1.65 -17.91 -26.20
CA MET A 54 -0.84 -16.69 -26.31
C MET A 54 -0.06 -16.42 -25.01
N GLU A 55 1.18 -15.95 -25.11
CA GLU A 55 1.97 -15.51 -23.95
C GLU A 55 1.31 -14.31 -23.24
N ARG A 56 0.50 -14.59 -22.21
CA ARG A 56 -0.09 -13.58 -21.32
C ARG A 56 0.63 -13.61 -19.99
N LYS A 57 0.81 -12.44 -19.38
CA LYS A 57 1.31 -12.33 -18.01
C LYS A 57 0.24 -11.69 -17.15
N PHE A 58 0.07 -12.23 -15.95
CA PHE A 58 -0.81 -11.69 -14.93
C PHE A 58 0.07 -11.25 -13.76
N LEU A 59 -0.15 -10.04 -13.28
CA LEU A 59 0.41 -9.54 -12.03
C LEU A 59 -0.76 -9.33 -11.06
N ILE A 60 -0.80 -10.13 -10.00
CA ILE A 60 -1.84 -10.06 -8.98
C ILE A 60 -1.25 -9.36 -7.76
N ILE A 61 -1.90 -8.28 -7.31
CA ILE A 61 -1.54 -7.56 -6.09
C ILE A 61 -2.66 -7.80 -5.09
N SER A 62 -2.33 -8.47 -3.99
CA SER A 62 -3.30 -8.81 -2.94
C SER A 62 -2.63 -8.73 -1.57
N ARG A 63 -3.44 -8.42 -0.55
CA ARG A 63 -3.04 -8.48 0.86
C ARG A 63 -3.16 -9.88 1.45
N LYS A 64 -3.77 -10.82 0.71
CA LYS A 64 -4.13 -12.15 1.18
C LYS A 64 -3.42 -13.18 0.33
N LYS A 65 -2.41 -13.83 0.90
CA LYS A 65 -1.61 -14.84 0.19
C LYS A 65 -2.45 -15.93 -0.49
N TYR A 66 -3.52 -16.40 0.19
CA TYR A 66 -4.42 -17.41 -0.35
C TYR A 66 -5.11 -16.99 -1.66
N VAL A 67 -5.25 -15.67 -1.89
CA VAL A 67 -5.86 -15.16 -3.13
C VAL A 67 -4.93 -15.41 -4.30
N SER A 68 -3.66 -15.04 -4.18
CA SER A 68 -2.66 -15.28 -5.21
C SER A 68 -2.45 -16.79 -5.47
N GLU A 69 -2.45 -17.60 -4.41
CA GLU A 69 -2.35 -19.07 -4.52
C GLU A 69 -3.57 -19.67 -5.23
N GLY A 70 -4.79 -19.27 -4.84
CA GLY A 70 -6.04 -19.76 -5.44
C GLY A 70 -6.20 -19.34 -6.91
N MET A 71 -5.64 -18.19 -7.30
CA MET A 71 -5.61 -17.75 -8.69
C MET A 71 -4.52 -18.41 -9.54
N GLY A 72 -3.69 -19.28 -8.94
CA GLY A 72 -2.66 -20.04 -9.64
C GLY A 72 -1.38 -19.26 -9.92
N ALA A 73 -1.02 -18.30 -9.07
CA ALA A 73 0.23 -17.54 -9.22
C ALA A 73 1.46 -18.46 -9.19
N PHE A 74 2.24 -18.46 -10.27
CA PHE A 74 3.47 -19.25 -10.38
C PHE A 74 4.64 -18.65 -9.57
N TYR A 75 4.72 -17.32 -9.54
CA TYR A 75 5.69 -16.58 -8.75
C TYR A 75 4.95 -15.71 -7.74
N MET A 76 5.37 -15.77 -6.48
CA MET A 76 4.82 -14.96 -5.41
C MET A 76 5.95 -14.17 -4.76
N ASP A 77 5.76 -12.87 -4.67
CA ASP A 77 6.65 -11.96 -3.97
C ASP A 77 5.92 -11.38 -2.77
N GLU A 78 6.40 -11.71 -1.58
CA GLU A 78 5.83 -11.19 -0.33
C GLU A 78 6.57 -9.91 0.04
N LEU A 79 5.91 -8.77 -0.17
CA LEU A 79 6.48 -7.46 0.12
C LEU A 79 6.85 -7.37 1.61
N GLN A 80 8.14 -7.20 1.87
CA GLN A 80 8.67 -7.04 3.21
C GLN A 80 8.66 -5.57 3.64
N GLU A 81 8.66 -5.37 4.95
CA GLU A 81 8.89 -4.06 5.56
C GLU A 81 10.26 -3.50 5.15
N PHE A 82 10.39 -2.18 5.12
CA PHE A 82 11.67 -1.53 4.87
C PHE A 82 12.62 -1.77 6.04
N ASN A 83 13.87 -2.08 5.73
CA ASN A 83 14.92 -2.04 6.74
C ASN A 83 15.19 -0.59 7.17
N PHE A 84 15.89 -0.43 8.29
CA PHE A 84 16.17 0.89 8.85
C PHE A 84 16.77 1.89 7.86
N HIS A 85 17.70 1.48 6.99
CA HIS A 85 18.32 2.38 6.02
C HIS A 85 17.32 2.84 4.94
N GLN A 86 16.51 1.92 4.43
CA GLN A 86 15.44 2.25 3.48
C GLN A 86 14.40 3.17 4.11
N SER A 87 14.02 2.89 5.37
CA SER A 87 13.07 3.72 6.11
C SER A 87 13.62 5.11 6.41
N TRP A 88 14.88 5.20 6.82
CA TRP A 88 15.57 6.46 7.07
C TRP A 88 15.65 7.32 5.81
N TYR A 89 16.04 6.70 4.69
CA TYR A 89 16.08 7.37 3.40
C TYR A 89 14.71 7.92 2.99
N LEU A 90 13.66 7.10 3.07
CA LEU A 90 12.30 7.52 2.75
C LEU A 90 11.81 8.62 3.69
N PHE A 91 12.11 8.52 4.98
CA PHE A 91 11.76 9.54 5.98
C PHE A 91 12.41 10.88 5.65
N LEU A 92 13.71 10.92 5.35
CA LEU A 92 14.39 12.17 4.99
C LEU A 92 13.85 12.76 3.69
N LYS A 93 13.60 11.92 2.68
CA LYS A 93 13.00 12.33 1.41
C LYS A 93 11.64 13.01 1.62
N GLU A 94 10.88 12.57 2.60
CA GLU A 94 9.56 13.13 2.92
C GLU A 94 9.58 14.22 4.00
N GLY A 95 10.58 14.25 4.88
CA GLY A 95 10.67 15.19 5.99
C GLY A 95 11.39 16.49 5.67
N LEU A 96 12.31 16.47 4.70
CA LEU A 96 13.11 17.65 4.34
C LEU A 96 12.44 18.48 3.24
N ARG A 97 12.60 19.81 3.34
CA ARG A 97 12.16 20.73 2.28
C ARG A 97 13.19 20.79 1.16
N GLU A 98 12.77 21.19 -0.04
CA GLU A 98 13.67 21.37 -1.17
C GLU A 98 14.79 22.36 -0.82
N GLY A 99 16.05 21.96 -1.03
CA GLY A 99 17.24 22.74 -0.64
C GLY A 99 17.72 22.53 0.79
N GLN A 100 16.96 21.87 1.67
CA GLN A 100 17.45 21.32 2.93
C GLN A 100 18.10 19.97 2.65
N THR A 101 19.36 19.97 2.22
CA THR A 101 20.15 18.75 2.06
C THR A 101 20.62 18.23 3.42
N GLU A 102 21.35 17.11 3.43
CA GLU A 102 22.12 16.59 4.56
C GLU A 102 23.24 17.55 5.02
N GLU A 103 22.97 18.87 5.11
CA GLU A 103 23.88 19.77 5.77
C GLU A 103 24.10 19.28 7.20
N VAL A 104 25.37 19.06 7.50
CA VAL A 104 25.88 18.47 8.75
C VAL A 104 25.29 19.15 9.99
N SER A 105 24.91 20.42 9.90
CA SER A 105 24.35 21.22 11.01
C SER A 105 22.89 20.89 11.33
N VAL A 106 22.04 20.67 10.32
CA VAL A 106 20.62 20.31 10.49
C VAL A 106 20.52 18.85 10.89
N MET A 107 21.28 17.98 10.23
CA MET A 107 21.30 16.56 10.54
C MET A 107 21.83 16.29 11.96
N HIS A 108 22.86 17.00 12.45
CA HIS A 108 23.30 16.83 13.85
C HIS A 108 22.23 17.19 14.89
N LYS A 109 21.34 18.14 14.59
CA LYS A 109 20.32 18.58 15.55
C LYS A 109 19.16 17.58 15.66
N ILE A 110 18.76 16.98 14.55
CA ILE A 110 17.51 16.21 14.41
C ILE A 110 17.72 14.71 14.19
N LYS A 111 18.96 14.24 13.93
CA LYS A 111 19.23 12.83 13.61
C LYS A 111 18.79 11.89 14.72
N PHE A 112 19.10 12.20 15.98
CA PHE A 112 18.74 11.32 17.11
C PHE A 112 17.22 11.12 17.20
N ASP A 113 16.45 12.22 17.18
CA ASP A 113 14.98 12.16 17.26
C ASP A 113 14.38 11.54 16.00
N GLY A 114 14.89 11.89 14.81
CA GLY A 114 14.46 11.32 13.54
C GLY A 114 14.67 9.82 13.46
N GLU A 115 15.83 9.30 13.88
CA GLU A 115 16.07 7.86 13.93
C GLU A 115 15.13 7.18 14.93
N GLY A 116 14.77 7.87 16.03
CA GLY A 116 13.74 7.44 16.96
C GLY A 116 12.36 7.32 16.30
N ILE A 117 11.94 8.33 15.54
CA ILE A 117 10.68 8.32 14.78
C ILE A 117 10.68 7.15 13.78
N VAL A 118 11.74 7.00 13.00
CA VAL A 118 11.84 5.93 11.98
C VAL A 118 11.74 4.54 12.59
N LYS A 119 12.33 4.32 13.77
CA LYS A 119 12.16 3.07 14.52
C LYS A 119 10.71 2.84 14.94
N LYS A 120 9.99 3.89 15.35
CA LYS A 120 8.56 3.80 15.70
C LYS A 120 7.65 3.54 14.50
N CYS A 121 8.06 3.94 13.30
CA CYS A 121 7.30 3.68 12.07
C CYS A 121 7.33 2.20 11.62
N GLY A 122 8.14 1.34 12.24
CA GLY A 122 8.11 -0.12 12.00
C GLY A 122 8.41 -0.55 10.58
N GLY A 123 9.17 0.24 9.80
CA GLY A 123 9.50 -0.13 8.42
C GLY A 123 8.35 0.00 7.41
N LEU A 124 7.16 0.46 7.83
CA LEU A 124 6.00 0.56 6.96
C LEU A 124 6.08 1.81 6.06
N PRO A 125 6.20 1.69 4.72
CA PRO A 125 6.42 2.84 3.85
C PRO A 125 5.32 3.90 3.96
N LEU A 126 4.07 3.50 4.11
CA LEU A 126 2.93 4.42 4.24
C LEU A 126 3.05 5.29 5.52
N VAL A 127 3.37 4.66 6.65
CA VAL A 127 3.55 5.34 7.94
C VAL A 127 4.73 6.31 7.87
N ILE A 128 5.85 5.86 7.31
CA ILE A 128 7.07 6.66 7.14
C ILE A 128 6.78 7.90 6.30
N LYS A 129 6.10 7.75 5.15
CA LYS A 129 5.75 8.88 4.28
C LYS A 129 4.85 9.88 4.99
N MET A 130 3.86 9.38 5.71
CA MET A 130 2.90 10.23 6.41
C MET A 130 3.57 11.04 7.52
N VAL A 131 4.31 10.37 8.40
CA VAL A 131 5.03 11.04 9.49
C VAL A 131 6.13 11.96 8.96
N GLY A 132 6.86 11.55 7.92
CA GLY A 132 7.81 12.42 7.23
C GLY A 132 7.13 13.69 6.69
N SER A 133 6.00 13.54 6.00
CA SER A 133 5.27 14.68 5.45
C SER A 133 4.72 15.62 6.53
N MET A 134 4.27 15.09 7.68
CA MET A 134 3.88 15.87 8.85
C MET A 134 5.09 16.62 9.46
N ILE A 135 6.24 15.96 9.57
CA ILE A 135 7.46 16.59 10.05
C ILE A 135 7.91 17.75 9.15
N ARG A 136 7.69 17.65 7.84
CA ARG A 136 8.00 18.71 6.86
C ARG A 136 7.17 19.98 7.05
N THR A 137 5.93 19.86 7.51
CA THR A 137 5.04 21.01 7.80
C THR A 137 5.37 21.66 9.14
N MET A 138 5.89 20.90 10.09
CA MET A 138 6.33 21.40 11.40
C MET A 138 7.54 22.35 11.31
N GLN A 139 7.70 23.20 12.33
CA GLN A 139 8.92 24.00 12.49
C GLN A 139 10.10 23.08 12.83
N MET A 140 11.25 23.31 12.19
CA MET A 140 12.45 22.49 12.32
C MET A 140 13.18 22.78 13.66
N SER A 141 12.60 22.32 14.76
CA SER A 141 13.14 22.39 16.12
C SER A 141 13.26 21.00 16.73
N ARG A 142 14.22 20.84 17.66
CA ARG A 142 14.41 19.57 18.38
C ARG A 142 13.19 19.25 19.23
N GLU A 143 12.58 20.27 19.84
CA GLU A 143 11.42 20.12 20.73
C GLU A 143 10.21 19.53 20.00
N ASN A 144 9.96 19.95 18.75
CA ASN A 144 8.85 19.44 17.95
C ASN A 144 9.09 17.99 17.52
N TRP A 145 10.31 17.63 17.13
CA TRP A 145 10.61 16.26 16.73
C TRP A 145 10.58 15.33 17.94
N LYS A 146 11.11 15.80 19.08
CA LYS A 146 11.04 15.09 20.34
C LYS A 146 9.60 14.86 20.81
N SER A 147 8.69 15.81 20.63
CA SER A 147 7.28 15.61 21.00
C SER A 147 6.62 14.52 20.14
N VAL A 148 6.98 14.40 18.87
CA VAL A 148 6.53 13.30 18.00
C VAL A 148 7.13 11.97 18.49
N VAL A 149 8.42 11.92 18.82
CA VAL A 149 9.05 10.73 19.40
C VAL A 149 8.36 10.32 20.69
N ASP A 150 8.09 11.25 21.60
CA ASP A 150 7.54 10.99 22.93
C ASP A 150 6.00 10.87 22.94
N SER A 151 5.35 10.94 21.77
CA SER A 151 3.89 10.90 21.68
C SER A 151 3.31 9.59 22.21
N LYS A 152 2.26 9.70 23.03
CA LYS A 152 1.51 8.55 23.54
C LYS A 152 0.72 7.81 22.47
N THR A 153 0.52 8.42 21.29
CA THR A 153 -0.16 7.78 20.16
C THR A 153 0.56 6.50 19.73
N TRP A 154 1.89 6.44 19.87
CA TRP A 154 2.68 5.24 19.60
C TRP A 154 2.36 4.05 20.51
N GLU A 155 1.82 4.31 21.71
CA GLU A 155 1.46 3.29 22.69
C GLU A 155 -0.01 2.86 22.57
N TRP A 156 -0.77 3.51 21.69
CA TRP A 156 -2.19 3.20 21.50
C TRP A 156 -2.37 1.76 21.04
N LYS A 157 -3.22 1.00 21.73
CA LYS A 157 -3.61 -0.36 21.34
C LYS A 157 -5.10 -0.35 21.05
N THR A 158 -5.48 -0.84 19.87
CA THR A 158 -6.90 -1.09 19.57
C THR A 158 -7.39 -2.30 20.40
N PRO A 159 -8.60 -2.23 20.97
CA PRO A 159 -9.11 -3.28 21.87
C PRO A 159 -9.39 -4.64 21.20
N ALA A 160 -9.21 -4.78 19.88
CA ALA A 160 -9.48 -6.01 19.11
C ALA A 160 -8.22 -6.82 18.73
N SER A 161 -7.05 -6.51 19.30
CA SER A 161 -5.73 -7.00 18.89
C SER A 161 -5.32 -8.38 19.45
N SER A 162 -6.14 -9.41 19.21
CA SER A 162 -5.77 -10.81 19.54
C SER A 162 -5.49 -11.70 18.32
N SER A 163 -5.34 -11.13 17.12
CA SER A 163 -4.96 -11.84 15.89
C SER A 163 -3.81 -11.11 15.17
N SER A 164 -2.78 -11.83 14.71
CA SER A 164 -1.52 -11.22 14.20
C SER A 164 -1.69 -10.33 12.97
N SER A 165 -2.71 -10.56 12.14
CA SER A 165 -3.08 -9.69 11.02
C SER A 165 -3.63 -8.32 11.45
N THR A 166 -3.95 -8.14 12.73
CA THR A 166 -4.41 -6.87 13.32
C THR A 166 -3.24 -6.01 13.82
N GLU A 167 -2.04 -6.56 14.00
CA GLU A 167 -0.88 -5.84 14.56
C GLU A 167 -0.37 -4.76 13.60
N ILE A 168 -0.15 -5.11 12.32
CA ILE A 168 0.24 -4.13 11.28
C ILE A 168 -0.84 -3.05 11.10
N GLY A 169 -2.12 -3.42 11.19
CA GLY A 169 -3.23 -2.47 11.14
C GLY A 169 -3.19 -1.45 12.29
N SER A 170 -2.78 -1.90 13.48
CA SER A 170 -2.57 -1.02 14.63
C SER A 170 -1.39 -0.07 14.41
N ASP A 171 -0.28 -0.54 13.82
CA ASP A 171 0.90 0.29 13.56
C ASP A 171 0.64 1.35 12.49
N ILE A 172 -0.10 1.00 11.44
CA ILE A 172 -0.57 1.96 10.45
C ILE A 172 -1.45 3.01 11.14
N LEU A 173 -2.41 2.58 11.95
CA LEU A 173 -3.34 3.49 12.63
C LEU A 173 -2.62 4.51 13.52
N ARG A 174 -1.57 4.11 14.23
CA ARG A 174 -0.77 5.03 15.07
C ARG A 174 -0.14 6.15 14.23
N GLY A 175 0.44 5.79 13.08
CA GLY A 175 0.98 6.76 12.13
C GLY A 175 -0.09 7.70 11.55
N LEU A 176 -1.26 7.13 11.21
CA LEU A 176 -2.41 7.89 10.71
C LEU A 176 -2.92 8.89 11.75
N MET A 177 -3.06 8.46 13.01
CA MET A 177 -3.55 9.31 14.10
C MET A 177 -2.62 10.49 14.36
N LEU A 178 -1.30 10.27 14.36
CA LEU A 178 -0.34 11.37 14.54
C LEU A 178 -0.47 12.45 13.47
N SER A 179 -0.59 12.04 12.21
CA SER A 179 -0.76 13.01 11.12
C SER A 179 -2.14 13.65 11.11
N TYR A 180 -3.17 12.97 11.60
CA TYR A 180 -4.51 13.53 11.72
C TYR A 180 -4.56 14.61 12.81
N ASP A 181 -3.94 14.37 13.96
CA ASP A 181 -3.91 15.32 15.09
C ASP A 181 -3.11 16.60 14.77
N ASP A 182 -2.21 16.56 13.79
CA ASP A 182 -1.44 17.72 13.30
C ASP A 182 -2.21 18.58 12.26
N LEU A 183 -3.38 18.13 11.79
CA LEU A 183 -4.15 18.89 10.80
C LEU A 183 -4.75 20.17 11.44
N PRO A 184 -4.82 21.28 10.68
CA PRO A 184 -5.43 22.51 11.17
C PRO A 184 -6.92 22.31 11.47
N TYR A 185 -7.38 22.88 12.58
CA TYR A 185 -8.81 22.97 12.90
C TYR A 185 -9.47 23.99 11.97
N TYR A 186 -10.48 23.56 11.22
CA TYR A 186 -11.33 24.43 10.39
C TYR A 186 -12.63 24.80 11.10
#